data_AF-A0A7V9TMU7-F1
#
_entry.id   AF-A0A7V9TMU7-F1
#
_cell.length_a   1.000
_cell.length_b   1.000
_cell.length_c   1.000
_cell.angle_alpha   90.00
_cell.angle_beta   90.00
_cell.angle_gamma   90.00
#
_symmetry.space_group_name_H-M   'P 1'
#
loop_
_entity.id
_entity.type
_entity.pdbx_description
1 polymer ?
#
loop_
_entity_poly.entity_id
_entity_poly.type
_entity_poly.pdbx_seq_one_letter_code
_entity_poly.pdbx_strand_id
1 'polypeptide(L)'
;MRLPTLALLSAGALAACTPSPMQNPTPVSDPNLARALNVLATTPLIDGHNDLPWEIRTDSLAPYNVDLYDLRVKTRGMTDIDRLRAGHAGAQFWSVYIPGDLVGMTMARAQAEQIDITKRIIARYPDIFVEARTAA
;
A
#
# COMPACT_ATOMS: atom_id res chain seq x y z
N MET A 1 -20.84 -27.61 -68.45
CA MET A 1 -21.98 -27.74 -67.51
C MET A 1 -21.42 -27.88 -66.10
N ARG A 2 -21.44 -26.80 -65.30
CA ARG A 2 -21.36 -26.76 -63.81
C ARG A 2 -21.41 -25.27 -63.39
N LEU A 3 -22.31 -24.95 -62.47
CA LEU A 3 -22.84 -23.63 -62.11
C LEU A 3 -21.89 -22.77 -61.26
N PRO A 4 -22.07 -21.43 -61.20
CA PRO A 4 -21.40 -20.58 -60.21
C PRO A 4 -22.13 -20.64 -58.86
N THR A 5 -21.36 -20.77 -57.78
CA THR A 5 -21.86 -20.77 -56.40
C THR A 5 -22.01 -19.33 -55.90
N LEU A 6 -23.23 -18.89 -55.63
CA LEU A 6 -23.53 -17.64 -54.93
C LEU A 6 -23.15 -17.80 -53.44
N ALA A 7 -22.24 -16.98 -52.93
CA ALA A 7 -21.97 -16.86 -51.51
C ALA A 7 -22.89 -15.79 -50.91
N LEU A 8 -23.85 -16.20 -50.08
CA LEU A 8 -24.65 -15.30 -49.24
C LEU A 8 -23.78 -14.82 -48.07
N LEU A 9 -23.47 -13.52 -48.00
CA LEU A 9 -22.94 -12.90 -46.78
C LEU A 9 -24.10 -12.53 -45.86
N SER A 10 -24.26 -13.28 -44.77
CA SER A 10 -25.11 -12.93 -43.63
C SER A 10 -24.41 -11.89 -42.76
N ALA A 11 -24.92 -10.65 -42.74
CA ALA A 11 -24.50 -9.62 -41.82
C ALA A 11 -25.05 -9.91 -40.42
N GLY A 12 -24.19 -10.42 -39.53
CA GLY A 12 -24.51 -10.58 -38.10
C GLY A 12 -24.61 -9.22 -37.42
N ALA A 13 -25.76 -8.91 -36.82
CA ALA A 13 -25.92 -7.71 -36.00
C ALA A 13 -25.06 -7.82 -34.73
N LEU A 14 -24.01 -7.02 -34.63
CA LEU A 14 -23.26 -6.80 -33.39
C LEU A 14 -24.17 -6.09 -32.39
N ALA A 15 -24.67 -6.82 -31.40
CA ALA A 15 -25.28 -6.23 -30.21
C ALA A 15 -24.19 -5.46 -29.45
N ALA A 16 -24.21 -4.13 -29.54
CA ALA A 16 -23.34 -3.27 -28.76
C ALA A 16 -23.66 -3.45 -27.27
N CYS A 17 -22.74 -4.08 -26.54
CA CYS A 17 -22.75 -4.08 -25.08
C CYS A 17 -22.45 -2.66 -24.63
N THR A 18 -23.49 -1.90 -24.25
CA THR A 18 -23.28 -0.62 -23.59
C THR A 18 -22.75 -0.88 -22.18
N PRO A 19 -21.57 -0.36 -21.80
CA PRO A 19 -21.13 -0.47 -20.42
C PRO A 19 -22.13 0.30 -19.55
N SER A 20 -22.67 -0.36 -18.53
CA SER A 20 -23.47 0.31 -17.51
C SER A 20 -22.63 1.43 -16.88
N PRO A 21 -23.21 2.62 -16.63
CA PRO A 21 -22.48 3.67 -15.93
C PRO A 21 -22.01 3.10 -14.59
N MET A 22 -20.71 3.12 -14.34
CA MET A 22 -20.16 2.87 -13.00
C MET A 22 -20.85 3.85 -12.05
N GLN A 23 -21.74 3.35 -11.20
CA GLN A 23 -22.26 4.14 -10.11
C GLN A 23 -21.07 4.47 -9.22
N ASN A 24 -20.75 5.76 -9.13
CA ASN A 24 -19.85 6.25 -8.10
C ASN A 24 -20.36 5.72 -6.77
N PRO A 25 -19.52 5.07 -5.94
CA PRO A 25 -19.94 4.63 -4.63
C PRO A 25 -20.57 5.83 -3.92
N THR A 26 -21.83 5.71 -3.55
CA THR A 26 -22.47 6.68 -2.65
C THR A 26 -21.57 6.77 -1.42
N PRO A 27 -21.20 7.97 -0.94
CA PRO A 27 -20.43 8.09 0.29
C PRO A 27 -21.20 7.36 1.38
N VAL A 28 -20.69 6.21 1.80
CA VAL A 28 -21.27 5.46 2.90
C VAL A 28 -20.98 6.31 4.13
N SER A 29 -21.98 7.08 4.56
CA SER A 29 -21.93 7.79 5.82
C SER A 29 -22.03 6.74 6.93
N ASP A 30 -20.90 6.30 7.45
CA ASP A 30 -20.87 5.42 8.62
C ASP A 30 -21.34 6.21 9.84
N PRO A 31 -22.49 5.86 10.45
CA PRO A 31 -23.01 6.55 11.63
C PRO A 31 -22.05 6.49 12.83
N ASN A 32 -21.09 5.56 12.84
CA ASN A 32 -20.11 5.40 13.91
C ASN A 32 -18.81 6.15 13.67
N LEU A 33 -18.58 6.74 12.50
CA LEU A 33 -17.30 7.39 12.17
C LEU A 33 -16.96 8.51 13.17
N ALA A 34 -17.92 9.38 13.49
CA ALA A 34 -17.69 10.46 14.46
C ALA A 34 -17.33 9.91 15.85
N ARG A 35 -17.96 8.80 16.26
CA ARG A 35 -17.63 8.13 17.52
C ARG A 35 -16.23 7.53 17.49
N ALA A 36 -15.85 6.86 16.41
CA ALA A 36 -14.52 6.29 16.25
C ALA A 36 -13.43 7.37 16.29
N LEU A 37 -13.61 8.47 15.56
CA LEU A 37 -12.68 9.60 15.56
C LEU A 37 -12.54 10.24 16.95
N ASN A 38 -13.63 10.37 17.71
CA ASN A 38 -13.56 10.89 19.09
C ASN A 38 -12.74 9.98 20.02
N VAL A 39 -12.85 8.65 19.88
CA VAL A 39 -12.03 7.71 20.65
C VAL A 39 -10.57 7.83 20.22
N LEU A 40 -10.29 7.78 18.91
CA LEU A 40 -8.95 7.83 18.35
C LEU A 40 -8.21 9.16 18.60
N ALA A 41 -8.94 10.26 18.81
CA ALA A 41 -8.36 11.54 19.21
C ALA A 41 -7.70 11.50 20.61
N THR A 42 -8.13 10.59 21.49
CA THR A 42 -7.60 10.46 22.86
C THR A 42 -6.87 9.14 23.10
N THR A 43 -7.14 8.12 22.27
CA THR A 43 -6.52 6.79 22.30
C THR A 43 -6.00 6.46 20.90
N PRO A 44 -4.83 6.97 20.51
CA PRO A 44 -4.26 6.72 19.20
C PRO A 44 -4.07 5.22 18.91
N LEU A 45 -4.21 4.84 17.65
CA LEU A 45 -4.04 3.45 17.22
C LEU A 45 -2.59 3.00 17.37
N ILE A 46 -2.39 1.80 17.89
CA ILE A 46 -1.11 1.07 17.87
C ILE A 46 -1.28 -0.09 16.89
N ASP A 47 -0.71 0.05 15.69
CA ASP A 47 -0.77 -1.01 14.67
C ASP A 47 0.41 -2.00 14.85
N GLY A 48 0.09 -3.29 14.79
CA GLY A 48 1.02 -4.37 15.09
C GLY A 48 1.88 -4.85 13.93
N HIS A 49 1.62 -4.42 12.68
CA HIS A 49 2.32 -4.94 11.51
C HIS A 49 2.16 -4.06 10.27
N ASN A 50 3.21 -3.31 9.90
CA ASN A 50 3.25 -2.54 8.65
C ASN A 50 4.52 -2.81 7.86
N ASP A 51 4.36 -3.27 6.62
CA ASP A 51 5.42 -3.71 5.71
C ASP A 51 6.07 -2.56 4.91
N LEU A 52 5.92 -1.30 5.31
CA LEU A 52 6.61 -0.17 4.66
C LEU A 52 8.13 -0.41 4.43
N PRO A 53 8.90 -1.01 5.37
CA PRO A 53 10.30 -1.35 5.11
C PRO A 53 10.49 -2.31 3.92
N TRP A 54 9.58 -3.28 3.74
CA TRP A 54 9.59 -4.19 2.60
C TRP A 54 9.23 -3.46 1.30
N GLU A 55 8.18 -2.63 1.33
CA GLU A 55 7.78 -1.79 0.18
C GLU A 55 8.95 -0.94 -0.32
N ILE A 56 9.73 -0.31 0.57
CA ILE A 56 10.93 0.47 0.20
C ILE A 56 12.06 -0.42 -0.32
N ARG A 57 12.27 -1.61 0.28
CA ARG A 57 13.28 -2.57 -0.20
C ARG A 57 13.02 -2.95 -1.65
N THR A 58 11.76 -3.19 -2.00
CA THR A 58 11.35 -3.67 -3.33
C THR A 58 10.83 -2.57 -4.24
N ASP A 59 11.02 -1.29 -3.88
CA ASP A 59 10.54 -0.17 -4.68
C ASP A 59 11.06 -0.27 -6.12
N SER A 60 10.17 -0.18 -7.10
CA SER A 60 10.52 -0.40 -8.51
C SER A 60 11.34 0.73 -9.14
N LEU A 61 11.37 1.93 -8.55
CA LEU A 61 12.17 3.06 -9.05
C LEU A 61 13.52 3.14 -8.37
N ALA A 62 13.55 2.95 -7.05
CA ALA A 62 14.77 3.05 -6.26
C ALA A 62 14.79 2.02 -5.11
N PRO A 63 15.08 0.74 -5.40
CA PRO A 63 15.15 -0.31 -4.40
C PRO A 63 16.06 0.09 -3.22
N TYR A 64 15.66 -0.21 -1.98
CA TYR A 64 16.40 0.05 -0.74
C TYR A 64 16.60 1.53 -0.36
N ASN A 65 16.16 2.46 -1.22
CA ASN A 65 16.47 3.86 -1.08
C ASN A 65 15.39 4.62 -0.30
N VAL A 66 15.57 4.66 1.02
CA VAL A 66 14.73 5.43 1.95
C VAL A 66 14.70 6.93 1.59
N ASP A 67 15.77 7.46 0.99
CA ASP A 67 15.85 8.89 0.70
C ASP A 67 15.02 9.32 -0.50
N LEU A 68 14.75 8.40 -1.41
CA LEU A 68 13.93 8.62 -2.60
C LEU A 68 12.46 8.19 -2.40
N TYR A 69 12.15 7.46 -1.33
CA TYR A 69 10.78 7.11 -0.94
C TYR A 69 10.25 8.11 0.10
N ASP A 70 9.84 9.29 -0.38
CA ASP A 70 9.39 10.38 0.50
C ASP A 70 7.99 10.12 1.09
N LEU A 71 7.90 10.01 2.42
CA LEU A 71 6.65 9.79 3.15
C LEU A 71 5.88 11.07 3.43
N ARG A 72 6.46 12.25 3.16
CA ARG A 72 5.76 13.55 3.29
C ARG A 72 4.81 13.84 2.13
N VAL A 73 4.91 13.05 1.05
CA VAL A 73 3.99 13.10 -0.08
C VAL A 73 3.20 11.80 -0.16
N LYS A 74 2.12 11.80 -0.96
CA LYS A 74 1.35 10.58 -1.20
C LYS A 74 2.22 9.52 -1.86
N THR A 75 2.49 8.44 -1.14
CA THR A 75 3.30 7.33 -1.65
C THR A 75 2.49 6.43 -2.57
N ARG A 76 3.19 5.61 -3.38
CA ARG A 76 2.53 4.58 -4.19
C ARG A 76 1.94 3.45 -3.35
N GLY A 77 2.52 3.19 -2.18
CA GLY A 77 2.07 2.17 -1.25
C GLY A 77 0.88 2.62 -0.40
N MET A 78 0.67 1.91 0.70
CA MET A 78 -0.46 2.15 1.63
C MET A 78 -0.13 3.17 2.73
N THR A 79 1.14 3.51 2.91
CA THR A 79 1.62 4.29 4.05
C THR A 79 2.32 5.58 3.61
N ASP A 80 1.83 6.72 4.10
CA ASP A 80 2.50 8.03 4.12
C ASP A 80 2.09 8.79 5.38
N ILE A 81 2.79 9.88 5.70
CA ILE A 81 2.62 10.61 6.97
C ILE A 81 1.22 11.21 7.10
N ASP A 82 0.66 11.72 6.01
CA ASP A 82 -0.68 12.32 6.03
C ASP A 82 -1.76 11.27 6.29
N ARG A 83 -1.65 10.08 5.69
CA ARG A 83 -2.54 8.95 5.98
C ARG A 83 -2.37 8.43 7.40
N LEU A 84 -1.14 8.33 7.93
CA LEU A 84 -0.90 7.92 9.32
C LEU A 84 -1.57 8.89 10.31
N ARG A 85 -1.44 10.20 10.07
CA ARG A 85 -2.07 11.24 10.89
C ARG A 85 -3.59 11.23 10.78
N ALA A 86 -4.12 11.16 9.56
CA ALA A 86 -5.57 11.12 9.33
C ALA A 86 -6.21 9.85 9.95
N GLY A 87 -5.47 8.74 9.99
CA GLY A 87 -5.88 7.49 10.63
C GLY A 87 -5.66 7.45 12.15
N HIS A 88 -5.13 8.53 12.76
CA HIS A 88 -4.78 8.59 14.18
C HIS A 88 -3.82 7.48 14.64
N ALA A 89 -2.88 7.08 13.77
CA ALA A 89 -1.82 6.14 14.15
C ALA A 89 -0.85 6.83 15.12
N GLY A 90 -0.79 6.34 16.35
CA GLY A 90 0.11 6.84 17.39
C GLY A 90 1.39 6.01 17.55
N ALA A 91 1.34 4.73 17.21
CA ALA A 91 2.51 3.87 17.17
C ALA A 91 2.36 2.77 16.11
N GLN A 92 3.50 2.28 15.63
CA GLN A 92 3.57 1.30 14.59
C GLN A 92 4.68 0.29 14.90
N PHE A 93 4.34 -0.99 14.87
CA PHE A 93 5.33 -2.04 14.72
C PHE A 93 5.66 -2.20 13.24
N TRP A 94 6.83 -1.71 12.85
CA TRP A 94 7.35 -1.88 11.50
C TRP A 94 7.81 -3.32 11.30
N SER A 95 7.23 -3.99 10.31
CA SER A 95 7.57 -5.37 9.99
C SER A 95 8.98 -5.43 9.40
N VAL A 96 9.85 -6.18 10.06
CA VAL A 96 11.17 -6.55 9.53
C VAL A 96 11.03 -7.91 8.85
N TYR A 97 10.22 -7.95 7.81
CA TYR A 97 9.91 -9.16 7.04
C TYR A 97 11.02 -9.48 6.02
N ILE A 98 11.31 -10.77 5.86
CA ILE A 98 12.07 -11.34 4.74
C ILE A 98 11.34 -12.57 4.17
N PRO A 99 11.41 -12.83 2.86
CA PRO A 99 10.94 -14.08 2.27
C PRO A 99 11.64 -15.31 2.85
N GLY A 100 10.92 -16.44 2.93
CA GLY A 100 11.47 -17.70 3.43
C GLY A 100 12.35 -18.47 2.44
N ASP A 101 12.41 -18.01 1.19
CA ASP A 101 12.97 -18.70 0.03
C ASP A 101 14.07 -17.87 -0.68
N LEU A 102 14.78 -17.01 0.06
CA LEU A 102 15.85 -16.18 -0.49
C LEU A 102 16.94 -17.00 -1.20
N VAL A 103 17.24 -16.58 -2.43
CA VAL A 103 18.35 -17.10 -3.25
C VAL A 103 19.42 -16.02 -3.40
N GLY A 104 20.69 -16.37 -3.26
CA GLY A 104 21.81 -15.45 -3.45
C GLY A 104 22.11 -14.51 -2.28
N MET A 105 21.40 -14.65 -1.16
CA MET A 105 21.65 -13.89 0.08
C MET A 105 21.34 -14.76 1.30
N THR A 106 22.08 -14.56 2.40
CA THR A 106 21.75 -15.22 3.67
C THR A 106 20.58 -14.54 4.37
N MET A 107 19.74 -15.32 5.02
CA MET A 107 18.58 -14.82 5.79
C MET A 107 19.01 -13.78 6.85
N ALA A 108 20.14 -14.02 7.53
CA ALA A 108 20.67 -13.09 8.53
C ALA A 108 21.04 -11.72 7.93
N ARG A 109 21.65 -11.71 6.74
CA ARG A 109 21.99 -10.46 6.05
C ARG A 109 20.73 -9.72 5.62
N ALA A 110 19.78 -10.43 5.01
CA ALA A 110 18.50 -9.83 4.59
C ALA A 110 17.76 -9.20 5.79
N GLN A 111 17.71 -9.92 6.92
CA GLN A 111 17.11 -9.42 8.15
C GLN A 111 17.81 -8.16 8.67
N ALA A 112 19.15 -8.15 8.69
CA ALA A 112 19.93 -7.00 9.14
C ALA A 112 19.72 -5.77 8.23
N GLU A 113 19.66 -5.97 6.91
CA GLU A 113 19.34 -4.90 5.95
C GLU A 113 17.91 -4.36 6.14
N GLN A 114 16.94 -5.21 6.45
CA GLN A 114 15.57 -4.76 6.75
C GLN A 114 15.51 -3.94 8.06
N ILE A 115 16.27 -4.34 9.10
CA ILE A 115 16.40 -3.55 10.34
C ILE A 115 17.02 -2.19 10.02
N ASP A 116 18.05 -2.15 9.18
CA ASP A 116 18.70 -0.91 8.75
C ASP A 116 17.72 0.02 8.02
N ILE A 117 16.95 -0.49 7.05
CA ILE A 117 15.92 0.28 6.35
C ILE A 117 14.94 0.89 7.36
N THR A 118 14.40 0.09 8.29
CA THR A 118 13.48 0.57 9.33
C THR A 118 14.09 1.69 10.17
N LYS A 119 15.34 1.54 10.61
CA LYS A 119 16.04 2.58 11.39
C LYS A 119 16.24 3.86 10.59
N ARG A 120 16.59 3.76 9.31
CA ARG A 120 16.75 4.92 8.43
C ARG A 120 15.43 5.64 8.17
N ILE A 121 14.31 4.92 8.04
CA ILE A 121 12.97 5.53 7.96
C ILE A 121 12.72 6.40 9.19
N ILE A 122 12.91 5.85 10.39
CA ILE A 122 12.69 6.58 11.65
C ILE A 122 13.61 7.80 11.73
N ALA A 123 14.90 7.63 11.44
CA ALA A 123 15.90 8.70 11.51
C ALA A 123 15.68 9.83 10.49
N ARG A 124 15.04 9.54 9.35
CA ARG A 124 14.76 10.53 8.30
C ARG A 124 13.66 11.52 8.68
N TYR A 125 12.73 11.13 9.56
CA TYR A 125 11.60 11.95 9.98
C TYR A 125 11.57 12.13 11.50
N PRO A 126 12.61 12.74 12.11
CA PRO A 126 12.71 12.87 13.57
C PRO A 126 11.65 13.81 14.16
N ASP A 127 11.02 14.64 13.33
CA ASP A 127 9.87 15.47 13.68
C ASP A 127 8.55 14.69 13.76
N ILE A 128 8.54 13.43 13.32
CA ILE A 128 7.35 12.58 13.18
C ILE A 128 7.49 11.29 13.98
N PHE A 129 8.63 10.61 13.87
CA PHE A 129 8.86 9.29 14.44
C PHE A 129 9.94 9.33 15.52
N VAL A 130 9.76 8.46 16.51
CA VAL A 130 10.75 8.16 17.55
C VAL A 130 10.79 6.64 17.74
N GLU A 131 11.98 6.08 17.96
CA GLU A 131 12.11 4.65 18.25
C GLU A 131 11.67 4.37 19.70
N ALA A 132 10.67 3.52 19.88
CA ALA A 132 10.27 3.00 21.19
C ALA A 132 10.66 1.53 21.32
N ARG A 133 11.21 1.14 22.49
CA ARG A 133 11.64 -0.23 22.79
C ARG A 133 10.88 -0.87 23.97
N THR A 134 10.06 -0.06 24.63
CA THR A 134 9.29 -0.40 25.83
C THR A 134 7.94 0.29 25.76
N ALA A 135 7.01 -0.12 26.61
CA ALA A 135 5.68 0.51 26.72
C ALA A 135 5.67 1.77 27.61
N ALA A 136 6.74 2.03 28.36
CA ALA A 136 6.84 3.05 29.40
C ALA A 136 7.51 4.34 28.92
#